data_AF-A0A2N0L996-F1
#
_entry.id   AF-A0A2N0L996-F1
#
_cell.length_a   1.000
_cell.length_b   1.000
_cell.length_c   1.000
_cell.angle_alpha   90.00
_cell.angle_beta   90.00
_cell.angle_gamma   90.00
#
_symmetry.space_group_name_H-M   'P 1'
#
loop_
_entity.id
_entity.type
_entity.pdbx_description
1 polymer ?
#
loop_
_entity_poly.entity_id
_entity_poly.type
_entity_poly.pdbx_seq_one_letter_code
_entity_poly.pdbx_strand_id
1 'polypeptide(L)'
;MTWVVSQPKQLFVGRQQEMATLKSALVEAMSGQGRLVMLAGEPGIGKTRLAQELASNAQERGVRVLWGWCYEGEGAPPYWPWVDSIRNYVQSTKPSLLQTQLGSGAAPVAEMIPEILGILDGVEPAPSMEPDQGEVPAF
;
A
#
# COMPACT_ATOMS: atom_id res chain seq x y z
N MET A 1 1.78 -23.68 1.74
CA MET A 1 0.46 -24.00 2.32
C MET A 1 -0.35 -22.72 2.35
N THR A 2 -1.24 -22.53 1.38
CA THR A 2 -2.05 -21.31 1.26
C THR A 2 -3.37 -21.54 2.00
N TRP A 3 -3.54 -20.89 3.15
CA TRP A 3 -4.82 -20.92 3.86
C TRP A 3 -5.78 -19.92 3.21
N VAL A 4 -6.81 -20.41 2.51
CA VAL A 4 -7.98 -19.59 2.15
C VAL A 4 -9.00 -19.74 3.27
N VAL A 5 -8.98 -18.84 4.23
CA VAL A 5 -10.08 -18.72 5.20
C VAL A 5 -11.20 -17.93 4.53
N SER A 6 -12.21 -18.64 4.02
CA SER A 6 -13.47 -18.00 3.63
C SER A 6 -14.24 -17.67 4.92
N GLN A 7 -14.07 -16.47 5.46
CA GLN A 7 -14.89 -16.02 6.57
C GLN A 7 -16.27 -15.59 6.08
N PRO A 8 -17.37 -15.95 6.79
CA PRO A 8 -18.68 -15.40 6.49
C PRO A 8 -18.61 -13.86 6.55
N LYS A 9 -19.32 -13.18 5.65
CA LYS A 9 -19.40 -11.71 5.59
C LYS A 9 -20.11 -11.20 6.85
N GLN A 10 -19.39 -11.11 7.96
CA GLN A 10 -19.85 -10.56 9.23
C GLN A 10 -20.32 -9.12 8.97
N LEU A 11 -21.57 -8.82 9.32
CA LEU A 11 -22.16 -7.49 9.16
C LEU A 11 -21.23 -6.42 9.74
N PHE A 12 -20.79 -5.49 8.90
CA PHE A 12 -20.00 -4.35 9.34
C PHE A 12 -20.95 -3.30 9.92
N VAL A 13 -21.03 -3.24 11.25
CA VAL A 13 -21.96 -2.37 11.98
C VAL A 13 -21.18 -1.28 12.71
N GLY A 14 -21.71 -0.06 12.69
CA GLY A 14 -21.01 1.12 13.22
C GLY A 14 -19.93 1.62 12.25
N ARG A 15 -19.14 2.62 12.68
CA ARG A 15 -18.00 3.19 11.94
C ARG A 15 -18.31 3.85 10.59
N GLN A 16 -19.54 4.36 10.45
CA GLN A 16 -19.99 5.01 9.21
C GLN A 16 -19.17 6.25 8.88
N GLN A 17 -18.81 7.03 9.90
CA GLN A 17 -18.02 8.25 9.74
C GLN A 17 -16.58 7.93 9.30
N GLU A 18 -15.92 6.98 9.95
CA GLU A 18 -14.56 6.56 9.63
C GLU A 18 -14.50 5.95 8.22
N MET A 19 -15.48 5.12 7.87
CA MET A 19 -15.59 4.56 6.54
C MET A 19 -15.85 5.65 5.48
N ALA A 20 -16.65 6.68 5.79
CA ALA A 20 -16.87 7.81 4.89
C ALA A 20 -15.57 8.59 4.64
N THR A 21 -14.78 8.86 5.68
CA THR A 21 -13.47 9.51 5.56
C THR A 21 -12.51 8.68 4.69
N LEU A 22 -12.43 7.37 4.93
CA LEU A 22 -11.59 6.48 4.14
C LEU A 22 -12.02 6.40 2.67
N LYS A 23 -13.33 6.38 2.41
CA LYS A 23 -13.87 6.41 1.04
C LYS A 23 -13.59 7.73 0.34
N SER A 24 -13.63 8.86 1.03
CA SER A 24 -13.22 10.17 0.47
C SER A 24 -11.76 10.14 0.07
N ALA A 25 -10.88 9.68 0.97
CA ALA A 25 -9.44 9.56 0.69
C ALA A 25 -9.16 8.63 -0.50
N LEU A 26 -9.92 7.53 -0.64
CA LEU A 26 -9.82 6.64 -1.80
C LEU A 26 -10.24 7.34 -3.10
N VAL A 27 -11.33 8.10 -3.10
CA VAL A 27 -11.78 8.87 -4.28
C VAL A 27 -10.74 9.91 -4.69
N GLU A 28 -10.16 10.62 -3.72
CA GLU A 28 -9.08 11.58 -3.98
C GLU A 28 -7.84 10.88 -4.55
N ALA A 29 -7.44 9.73 -4.00
CA ALA A 29 -6.35 8.93 -4.53
C ALA A 29 -6.60 8.47 -5.97
N MET A 30 -7.82 8.02 -6.28
CA MET A 30 -8.22 7.64 -7.64
C MET A 30 -8.18 8.83 -8.63
N SER A 31 -8.32 10.07 -8.13
CA SER A 31 -8.16 11.30 -8.93
C SER A 31 -6.71 11.74 -9.14
N GLY A 32 -5.74 10.93 -8.70
CA GLY A 32 -4.30 11.23 -8.80
C GLY A 32 -3.73 11.97 -7.60
N GLN A 33 -4.53 12.25 -6.56
CA GLN A 33 -4.07 12.91 -5.34
C GLN A 33 -3.78 11.87 -4.26
N GLY A 34 -2.52 11.43 -4.16
CA GLY A 34 -2.09 10.46 -3.14
C GLY A 34 -2.50 10.87 -1.71
N ARG A 35 -2.82 9.87 -0.89
CA ARG A 35 -3.20 10.03 0.52
C ARG A 35 -2.53 8.97 1.38
N LEU A 36 -2.12 9.36 2.59
CA LEU A 36 -1.70 8.47 3.65
C LEU A 36 -2.69 8.60 4.80
N VAL A 37 -3.26 7.48 5.26
CA VAL A 37 -4.22 7.46 6.37
C VAL A 37 -3.76 6.46 7.42
N MET A 38 -3.71 6.90 8.67
CA MET A 38 -3.37 6.06 9.82
C MET A 38 -4.63 5.67 10.60
N LEU A 39 -4.82 4.37 10.81
CA LEU A 39 -5.87 3.87 11.69
C LEU A 39 -5.30 3.64 13.09
N ALA A 40 -5.60 4.57 14.01
CA ALA A 40 -5.22 4.48 15.41
C ALA A 40 -6.43 4.12 16.29
N GLY A 41 -6.20 3.43 17.40
CA GLY A 41 -7.24 3.05 18.35
C GLY A 41 -6.90 1.81 19.15
N GLU A 42 -7.75 1.47 20.11
CA GLU A 42 -7.54 0.36 21.05
C GLU A 42 -7.38 -1.01 20.35
N PRO A 43 -6.62 -1.95 20.94
CA PRO A 43 -6.60 -3.34 20.48
C PRO A 43 -8.02 -3.92 20.40
N GLY A 44 -8.31 -4.69 19.34
CA GLY A 44 -9.63 -5.31 19.17
C GLY A 44 -10.76 -4.39 18.70
N ILE A 45 -10.56 -3.07 18.59
CA ILE A 45 -11.62 -2.11 18.19
C ILE A 45 -12.06 -2.21 16.71
N GLY A 46 -11.49 -3.14 15.94
CA GLY A 46 -11.87 -3.41 14.55
C GLY A 46 -11.10 -2.64 13.49
N LYS A 47 -9.91 -2.09 13.78
CA LYS A 47 -9.05 -1.39 12.79
C LYS A 47 -8.77 -2.22 11.53
N THR A 48 -8.35 -3.47 11.72
CA THR A 48 -8.09 -4.41 10.62
C THR A 48 -9.35 -4.69 9.81
N ARG A 49 -10.50 -4.84 10.48
CA ARG A 49 -11.79 -5.05 9.82
C ARG A 49 -12.19 -3.83 8.98
N LEU A 50 -12.00 -2.63 9.51
CA LEU A 50 -12.26 -1.38 8.78
C LEU A 50 -11.38 -1.26 7.52
N ALA A 51 -10.09 -1.57 7.62
CA ALA A 51 -9.18 -1.59 6.48
C ALA A 51 -9.56 -2.65 5.43
N GLN A 52 -9.99 -3.84 5.86
CA GLN A 52 -10.46 -4.91 4.96
C GLN A 52 -11.75 -4.54 4.22
N GLU A 53 -12.67 -3.83 4.88
CA GLU A 53 -13.89 -3.33 4.25
C GLU A 53 -13.59 -2.24 3.20
N LEU A 54 -12.66 -1.32 3.51
CA LEU A 54 -12.18 -0.35 2.52
C LEU A 54 -11.51 -1.05 1.33
N ALA A 55 -10.63 -2.03 1.59
CA ALA A 55 -9.98 -2.84 0.56
C ALA A 55 -11.00 -3.53 -0.35
N SER A 56 -12.05 -4.12 0.24
CA SER A 56 -13.13 -4.75 -0.53
C SER A 56 -13.84 -3.72 -1.41
N ASN A 57 -14.16 -2.54 -0.87
CA ASN A 57 -14.79 -1.47 -1.66
C ASN A 57 -13.88 -0.94 -2.78
N ALA A 58 -12.57 -0.87 -2.54
CA ALA A 58 -11.59 -0.47 -3.53
C ALA A 58 -11.53 -1.49 -4.68
N GLN A 59 -11.48 -2.78 -4.36
CA GLN A 59 -11.48 -3.87 -5.35
C GLN A 59 -12.77 -3.87 -6.20
N GLU A 60 -13.94 -3.65 -5.58
CA GLU A 60 -15.23 -3.50 -6.29
C GLU A 60 -15.21 -2.35 -7.31
N ARG A 61 -14.38 -1.32 -7.08
CA ARG A 61 -14.17 -0.18 -7.99
C ARG A 61 -13.02 -0.40 -8.99
N GLY A 62 -12.44 -1.60 -9.04
CA GLY A 62 -11.32 -1.94 -9.91
C GLY A 62 -9.95 -1.42 -9.42
N VAL A 63 -9.88 -0.91 -8.19
CA VAL A 63 -8.61 -0.46 -7.59
C VAL A 63 -7.81 -1.68 -7.12
N ARG A 64 -6.53 -1.71 -7.47
CA ARG A 64 -5.63 -2.74 -6.99
C ARG A 64 -5.28 -2.49 -5.52
N VAL A 65 -5.49 -3.51 -4.70
CA VAL A 65 -5.13 -3.50 -3.28
C VAL A 65 -3.95 -4.42 -3.04
N LEU A 66 -2.91 -3.89 -2.41
CA LEU A 66 -1.77 -4.64 -1.90
C LEU A 66 -1.87 -4.68 -0.39
N TRP A 67 -1.65 -5.84 0.22
CA TRP A 67 -1.66 -6.03 1.66
C TRP A 67 -0.28 -6.48 2.12
N GLY A 68 0.19 -5.90 3.21
CA GLY A 68 1.50 -6.21 3.80
C GLY A 68 1.38 -6.30 5.31
N TRP A 69 2.39 -6.94 5.93
CA TRP A 69 2.46 -7.11 7.37
C TRP A 69 3.75 -6.50 7.89
N CYS A 70 3.65 -5.72 8.96
CA CYS A 70 4.80 -5.30 9.74
C CYS A 70 5.21 -6.47 10.63
N TYR A 71 6.44 -6.94 10.45
CA TYR A 71 7.05 -7.89 11.39
C TYR A 71 7.94 -7.10 12.34
N GLU A 72 7.72 -7.28 13.64
CA GLU A 72 8.53 -6.66 14.71
C GLU A 72 9.79 -7.50 15.05
N GLY A 73 10.10 -8.54 14.27
CA GLY A 73 11.26 -9.41 14.50
C GLY A 73 12.58 -8.77 14.05
N GLU A 74 13.68 -9.15 14.70
CA GLU A 74 15.03 -8.79 14.26
C GLU A 74 15.27 -9.27 12.82
N GLY A 75 15.78 -8.38 11.96
CA GLY A 75 16.18 -8.70 10.58
C GLY A 75 15.17 -8.33 9.49
N ALA A 76 14.01 -7.73 9.82
CA ALA A 76 13.14 -7.16 8.79
C ALA A 76 13.83 -5.95 8.12
N PRO A 77 13.97 -5.93 6.77
CA PRO A 77 14.54 -4.78 6.06
C PRO A 77 13.74 -3.49 6.32
N PRO A 78 14.38 -2.30 6.19
CA PRO A 78 13.65 -1.04 6.17
C PRO A 78 12.49 -1.09 5.18
N TYR A 79 11.35 -0.53 5.59
CA TYR A 79 10.14 -0.48 4.77
C TYR A 79 9.60 -1.86 4.32
N TRP A 80 9.90 -2.93 5.08
CA TRP A 80 9.47 -4.30 4.76
C TRP A 80 8.00 -4.45 4.34
N PRO A 81 7.01 -3.81 4.99
CA PRO A 81 5.61 -3.94 4.57
C PRO A 81 5.36 -3.49 3.13
N TRP A 82 6.07 -2.46 2.66
CA TRP A 82 6.01 -1.98 1.29
C TRP A 82 6.80 -2.88 0.34
N VAL A 83 8.02 -3.26 0.73
CA VAL A 83 8.89 -4.14 -0.07
C VAL A 83 8.18 -5.46 -0.38
N ASP A 84 7.65 -6.15 0.64
CA ASP A 84 6.99 -7.45 0.46
C ASP A 84 5.74 -7.34 -0.43
N SER A 85 4.87 -6.38 -0.14
CA SER A 85 3.60 -6.23 -0.86
C SER A 85 3.79 -5.80 -2.32
N ILE A 86 4.75 -4.90 -2.60
CA ILE A 86 5.07 -4.46 -3.97
C ILE A 86 5.87 -5.55 -4.71
N ARG A 87 6.77 -6.28 -4.05
CA ARG A 87 7.47 -7.43 -4.66
C ARG A 87 6.49 -8.48 -5.15
N ASN A 88 5.53 -8.87 -4.31
CA ASN A 88 4.48 -9.83 -4.67
C ASN A 88 3.65 -9.33 -5.87
N TYR A 89 3.41 -8.02 -5.94
CA TYR A 89 2.74 -7.40 -7.06
C TYR A 89 3.55 -7.47 -8.37
N VAL A 90 4.83 -7.13 -8.30
CA VAL A 90 5.76 -7.18 -9.44
C VAL A 90 5.85 -8.59 -10.01
N GLN A 91 6.00 -9.60 -9.15
CA GLN A 91 6.11 -11.01 -9.56
C GLN A 91 4.83 -11.56 -10.22
N SER A 92 3.67 -10.97 -9.94
CA SER A 92 2.36 -11.43 -10.46
C SER A 92 1.84 -10.59 -11.62
N THR A 93 2.61 -9.60 -12.10
CA THR A 93 2.16 -8.64 -13.12
C THR A 93 3.05 -8.70 -14.36
N LYS A 94 2.45 -8.50 -15.54
CA LYS A 94 3.18 -8.46 -16.81
C LYS A 94 4.13 -7.25 -16.84
N PRO A 95 5.38 -7.40 -17.33
CA PRO A 95 6.36 -6.30 -17.37
C PRO A 95 5.86 -5.04 -18.07
N SER A 96 5.17 -5.16 -19.21
CA SER A 96 4.63 -4.01 -19.95
C SER A 96 3.58 -3.21 -19.17
N LEU A 97 2.78 -3.90 -18.35
CA LEU A 97 1.80 -3.25 -17.48
C LEU A 97 2.50 -2.56 -16.30
N LEU A 98 3.51 -3.21 -15.71
CA LEU A 98 4.33 -2.60 -14.65
C LEU A 98 5.03 -1.33 -15.13
N GLN A 99 5.61 -1.35 -16.32
CA GLN A 99 6.23 -0.17 -16.95
C GLN A 99 5.25 0.99 -17.05
N THR A 100 4.03 0.71 -17.52
CA THR A 100 2.97 1.71 -17.69
C THR A 100 2.52 2.29 -16.35
N GLN A 101 2.42 1.45 -15.32
CA GLN A 101 1.88 1.85 -14.02
C GLN A 101 2.90 2.55 -13.12
N LEU A 102 4.15 2.12 -13.15
CA LEU A 102 5.21 2.75 -12.37
C LEU A 102 5.63 4.08 -13.00
N GLY A 103 5.67 4.16 -14.33
CA GLY A 103 5.95 5.40 -15.06
C GLY A 103 7.19 6.12 -14.49
N SER A 104 7.04 7.41 -14.17
CA SER A 104 8.10 8.23 -13.55
C SER A 104 8.45 7.82 -12.12
N GLY A 105 7.61 7.03 -11.45
CA GLY A 105 7.85 6.50 -10.11
C GLY A 105 8.64 5.19 -10.09
N ALA A 106 9.09 4.68 -11.25
CA ALA A 106 9.85 3.43 -11.31
C ALA A 106 11.16 3.49 -10.51
N ALA A 107 11.84 4.64 -10.51
CA ALA A 107 13.17 4.75 -9.90
C ALA A 107 13.14 4.66 -8.36
N PRO A 108 12.31 5.44 -7.64
CA PRO A 108 12.19 5.27 -6.19
C PRO A 108 11.73 3.86 -5.77
N VAL A 109 10.88 3.21 -6.57
CA VAL A 109 10.45 1.83 -6.28
C VAL A 109 11.60 0.84 -6.53
N ALA A 110 12.43 1.06 -7.55
CA ALA A 110 13.61 0.24 -7.82
C ALA A 110 14.69 0.36 -6.73
N GLU A 111 14.80 1.50 -6.04
CA GLU A 111 15.68 1.63 -4.88
C GLU A 111 15.24 0.74 -3.71
N MET A 112 13.92 0.65 -3.48
CA MET A 112 13.35 -0.23 -2.45
C MET A 112 13.36 -1.71 -2.89
N ILE A 113 13.19 -1.96 -4.20
CA ILE A 113 13.04 -3.31 -4.77
C ILE A 113 13.92 -3.41 -6.02
N PRO A 114 15.22 -3.72 -5.86
CA PRO A 114 16.17 -3.75 -6.97
C PRO A 114 15.82 -4.76 -8.08
N GLU A 115 15.05 -5.80 -7.75
CA GLU A 115 14.56 -6.82 -8.70
C GLU A 115 13.79 -6.22 -9.89
N ILE A 116 13.20 -5.03 -9.73
CA ILE A 116 12.45 -4.33 -10.78
C ILE A 116 13.37 -3.86 -11.92
N LEU A 117 14.66 -3.59 -11.66
CA LEU A 117 15.61 -3.14 -12.69
C LEU A 117 15.86 -4.18 -13.78
N GLY A 118 15.66 -5.47 -13.48
CA GLY A 118 15.74 -6.55 -14.47
C GLY A 118 14.45 -6.80 -15.23
N ILE A 119 13.36 -6.13 -14.86
CA ILE A 119 12.01 -6.33 -15.41
C ILE A 119 11.59 -5.13 -16.26
N LEU A 120 11.99 -3.92 -15.87
CA LEU A 120 11.67 -2.67 -16.54
C LEU A 120 12.81 -2.19 -17.41
N ASP A 121 12.46 -1.66 -18.58
CA ASP A 121 13.43 -1.03 -19.48
C ASP A 121 13.59 0.45 -19.11
N GLY A 122 14.82 0.96 -19.19
CA GLY A 122 15.10 2.41 -19.14
C GLY A 122 14.76 3.08 -17.82
N VAL A 123 14.83 2.37 -16.69
CA VAL A 123 14.69 3.00 -15.36
C VAL A 123 15.88 3.91 -15.11
N GLU A 124 15.68 5.22 -15.24
CA GLU A 124 16.68 6.20 -14.82
C GLU A 124 16.80 6.22 -13.30
N PRO A 125 17.99 6.51 -12.73
CA PRO A 125 18.15 6.63 -11.28
C PRO A 125 17.22 7.68 -10.69
N ALA A 126 16.72 7.46 -9.46
CA ALA A 126 15.90 8.47 -8.82
C ALA A 126 16.74 9.73 -8.59
N PRO A 127 16.19 10.93 -8.80
CA PRO A 127 16.86 12.13 -8.36
C PRO A 127 17.08 12.02 -6.84
N SER A 128 18.31 12.25 -6.39
CA SER A 128 18.64 12.24 -4.96
C SER A 128 17.71 13.21 -4.23
N MET A 129 16.81 12.69 -3.41
CA MET A 129 16.06 13.51 -2.48
C MET A 129 17.06 13.94 -1.40
N GLU A 130 17.53 15.19 -1.47
CA GLU A 130 18.17 15.79 -0.29
C GLU A 130 17.14 15.71 0.85
N PRO A 131 17.52 15.18 2.03
CA PRO A 131 16.59 15.09 3.13
C PRO A 131 16.07 16.49 3.43
N ASP A 132 14.77 16.69 3.22
CA ASP A 132 14.07 17.89 3.64
C ASP A 132 14.28 17.99 5.16
N GLN A 133 15.08 18.96 5.60
CA GLN A 133 15.35 19.25 7.01
C GLN A 133 14.11 19.88 7.69
N GLY A 134 12.91 19.51 7.25
CA GLY A 134 11.67 19.85 7.90
C GLY A 134 11.68 19.24 9.29
N GLU A 135 11.88 20.08 10.29
CA GLU A 135 11.68 19.75 11.70
C GLU A 135 10.38 18.95 11.84
N VAL A 136 10.51 17.69 12.23
CA VAL A 136 9.36 16.87 12.59
C VAL A 136 8.79 17.50 13.87
N PRO A 137 7.57 18.06 13.85
CA PRO A 137 7.01 18.66 15.05
C PRO A 137 6.90 17.57 16.12
N ALA A 138 7.45 17.87 17.31
CA ALA A 138 7.34 16.98 18.46
C ALA A 138 5.85 16.73 18.77
N PHE A 139 5.46 15.46 18.82
CA PHE A 139 4.14 15.02 19.27
C PHE A 139 3.96 15.22 20.77
#